data_AF-A0A1G8LWU1-F1
#
_entry.id   AF-A0A1G8LWU1-F1
#
_cell.length_a   1.000
_cell.length_b   1.000
_cell.length_c   1.000
_cell.angle_alpha   90.00
_cell.angle_beta   90.00
_cell.angle_gamma   90.00
#
_symmetry.space_group_name_H-M   'P 1'
#
loop_
_entity.id
_entity.type
_entity.pdbx_description
1 polymer ?
#
loop_
_entity_poly.entity_id
_entity_poly.type
_entity_poly.pdbx_seq_one_letter_code
_entity_poly.pdbx_strand_id
1 'polypeptide(L)'
;MLAISTDSIYSHKIFAETSPSARTVWYPLLSDRSHSISNQYGVLRKELGIPYRATFIISPSGRVKYVSLYPPEVGRNVAEVIRIIQGLIYEEMTGQGVPAYWKPGMTGILIDFKNVGKI
;
A
#
# COMPACT_ATOMS: atom_id res chain seq x y z
N MET A 1 -0.60 5.30 -8.46
CA MET A 1 -0.28 5.38 -7.02
C MET A 1 -0.74 6.73 -6.49
N LEU A 2 -1.09 6.85 -5.21
CA LEU A 2 -1.44 8.12 -4.58
C LEU A 2 -0.65 8.21 -3.26
N ALA A 3 -0.03 9.35 -2.98
CA ALA A 3 0.48 9.64 -1.65
C ALA A 3 -0.45 10.62 -0.95
N ILE A 4 -0.73 10.41 0.33
CA ILE A 4 -1.71 11.17 1.09
C ILE A 4 -1.07 11.56 2.42
N SER A 5 -1.30 12.81 2.84
CA SER A 5 -0.92 13.31 4.17
C SER A 5 -1.89 14.39 4.61
N THR A 6 -1.79 14.83 5.86
CA THR A 6 -2.62 15.92 6.41
C THR A 6 -2.09 17.32 6.07
N ASP A 7 -1.00 17.41 5.30
CA ASP A 7 -0.45 18.67 4.78
C ASP A 7 -1.36 19.33 3.74
N SER A 8 -1.14 20.63 3.50
CA SER A 8 -1.87 21.39 2.49
C SER A 8 -1.37 21.14 1.07
N ILE A 9 -2.22 21.43 0.07
CA ILE A 9 -1.79 21.43 -1.33
C ILE A 9 -0.64 22.41 -1.61
N TYR A 10 -0.56 23.50 -0.85
CA TYR A 10 0.52 24.48 -0.97
C TYR A 10 1.84 23.90 -0.45
N SER A 11 1.78 23.20 0.69
CA SER A 11 2.91 22.47 1.26
C SER A 11 3.43 21.42 0.27
N HIS A 12 2.53 20.66 -0.37
CA HIS A 12 2.89 19.68 -1.40
C HIS A 12 3.54 20.29 -2.62
N LYS A 13 2.99 21.42 -3.11
CA LYS A 13 3.56 22.14 -4.25
C LYS A 13 5.00 22.57 -3.95
N ILE A 14 5.20 23.29 -2.84
CA ILE A 14 6.54 23.75 -2.45
C ILE A 14 7.47 22.56 -2.24
N PHE A 15 7.01 21.49 -1.57
CA PHE A 15 7.81 20.29 -1.36
C PHE A 15 8.26 19.65 -2.67
N ALA A 16 7.36 19.52 -3.66
CA ALA A 16 7.69 19.00 -4.99
C ALA A 16 8.66 19.92 -5.76
N GLU A 17 8.56 21.24 -5.57
CA GLU A 17 9.46 22.21 -6.20
C GLU A 17 10.84 22.24 -5.55
N THR A 18 10.95 22.10 -4.22
CA THR A 18 12.21 22.32 -3.49
C THR A 18 12.97 21.04 -3.15
N SER A 19 12.30 19.91 -2.94
CA SER A 19 12.94 18.66 -2.54
C SER A 19 13.41 17.84 -3.75
N PRO A 20 14.70 17.47 -3.85
CA PRO A 20 15.21 16.63 -4.94
C PRO A 20 14.47 15.29 -5.05
N SER A 21 14.10 14.68 -3.92
CA SER A 21 13.39 13.40 -3.91
C SER A 21 11.91 13.53 -4.26
N ALA A 22 11.27 14.67 -3.94
CA ALA A 22 9.87 14.88 -4.26
C ALA A 22 9.67 15.33 -5.72
N ARG A 23 10.66 16.02 -6.31
CA ARG A 23 10.60 16.48 -7.71
C ARG A 23 10.50 15.34 -8.72
N THR A 24 10.96 14.14 -8.36
CA THR A 24 10.87 12.93 -9.21
C THR A 24 9.55 12.17 -9.05
N VAL A 25 8.69 12.59 -8.12
CA VAL A 25 7.37 11.98 -7.90
C VAL A 25 6.43 12.41 -9.02
N TRP A 26 6.01 11.44 -9.83
CA TRP A 26 5.13 11.64 -11.00
C TRP A 26 3.65 11.35 -10.70
N TYR A 27 3.33 10.95 -9.47
CA TYR A 27 1.97 10.62 -9.05
C TYR A 27 1.43 11.67 -8.06
N PRO A 28 0.09 11.79 -7.93
CA PRO A 28 -0.50 12.84 -7.09
C PRO A 28 -0.11 12.77 -5.60
N LEU A 29 0.18 13.93 -5.02
CA LEU A 29 0.28 14.17 -3.58
C LEU A 29 -1.03 14.80 -3.08
N LEU A 30 -1.86 14.00 -2.41
CA LEU A 30 -3.17 14.41 -1.91
C LEU A 30 -3.05 15.07 -0.54
N SER A 31 -3.84 16.12 -0.35
CA SER A 31 -4.02 16.83 0.91
C SER A 31 -5.28 16.33 1.61
N ASP A 32 -5.12 15.74 2.78
CA ASP A 32 -6.19 15.31 3.70
C ASP A 32 -6.26 16.25 4.93
N ARG A 33 -6.29 17.57 4.69
CA ARG A 33 -6.35 18.58 5.77
C ARG A 33 -7.57 18.46 6.68
N SER A 34 -8.66 17.88 6.18
CA SER A 34 -9.86 17.61 6.99
C SER A 34 -9.72 16.37 7.87
N HIS A 35 -8.63 15.62 7.71
CA HIS A 35 -8.36 14.32 8.33
C HIS A 35 -9.41 13.24 8.00
N SER A 36 -10.28 13.48 7.01
CA SER A 36 -11.39 12.58 6.69
C SER A 36 -10.88 11.25 6.15
N ILE A 37 -9.91 11.28 5.24
CA ILE A 37 -9.36 10.07 4.62
C ILE A 37 -8.59 9.26 5.68
N SER A 38 -7.70 9.91 6.42
CA SER A 38 -6.88 9.26 7.45
C SER A 38 -7.72 8.65 8.58
N ASN A 39 -8.84 9.29 8.95
CA ASN A 39 -9.81 8.71 9.90
C ASN A 39 -10.55 7.51 9.29
N GLN A 40 -11.06 7.61 8.07
CA GLN A 40 -11.79 6.52 7.41
C GLN A 40 -10.95 5.26 7.22
N TYR A 41 -9.65 5.44 6.96
CA TYR A 41 -8.70 4.34 6.83
C TYR A 41 -8.12 3.89 8.19
N GLY A 42 -8.51 4.53 9.30
CA GLY A 42 -8.09 4.13 10.65
C GLY A 42 -6.61 4.38 10.96
N VAL A 43 -5.96 5.30 10.23
CA VAL A 43 -4.51 5.54 10.33
C VAL A 43 -4.14 6.88 10.96
N LEU A 44 -5.11 7.73 11.29
CA LEU A 44 -4.84 9.02 11.92
C LEU A 44 -4.38 8.86 13.38
N ARG A 45 -3.25 9.46 13.73
CA ARG A 45 -2.83 9.68 15.12
C ARG A 45 -3.49 10.96 15.62
N LYS A 46 -4.71 10.84 16.16
CA LYS A 46 -5.58 11.97 16.52
C LYS A 46 -4.86 13.05 17.33
N GLU A 47 -4.06 12.64 18.32
CA GLU A 47 -3.32 13.57 19.20
C GLU A 47 -2.25 14.41 18.47
N LEU A 48 -1.78 13.94 17.31
CA LEU A 48 -0.72 14.62 16.56
C LEU A 48 -1.20 15.19 15.23
N GLY A 49 -2.44 14.89 14.80
CA GLY A 49 -2.96 15.33 13.51
C GLY A 49 -2.21 14.77 12.29
N ILE A 50 -1.44 13.70 12.45
CA ILE A 50 -0.66 13.06 11.38
C ILE A 50 -0.99 11.56 11.28
N PRO A 51 -0.98 10.96 10.08
CA PRO A 51 -1.23 9.54 9.94
C PRO A 51 0.00 8.70 10.32
N TYR A 52 -0.24 7.44 10.70
CA TYR A 52 0.79 6.39 10.66
C TYR A 52 1.29 6.20 9.23
N ARG A 53 2.48 5.58 9.08
CA ARG A 53 3.01 5.22 7.76
C ARG A 53 2.29 3.99 7.24
N ALA A 54 1.13 4.19 6.62
CA ALA A 54 0.32 3.12 6.06
C ALA A 54 0.46 3.01 4.54
N THR A 55 0.29 1.78 4.03
CA THR A 55 0.17 1.49 2.60
C THR A 55 -1.02 0.56 2.40
N PHE A 56 -1.91 0.94 1.48
CA PHE A 56 -3.06 0.14 1.07
C PHE A 56 -2.92 -0.25 -0.39
N ILE A 57 -3.21 -1.51 -0.73
CA ILE A 57 -3.42 -1.94 -2.12
C ILE A 57 -4.91 -2.18 -2.27
N ILE A 58 -5.51 -1.49 -3.24
CA ILE A 58 -6.95 -1.51 -3.50
C ILE A 58 -7.16 -2.11 -4.90
N SER A 59 -8.04 -3.10 -5.01
CA SER A 59 -8.41 -3.72 -6.29
C SER A 59 -9.23 -2.76 -7.16
N PRO A 60 -9.36 -3.01 -8.48
CA PRO A 60 -10.23 -2.22 -9.36
C PRO A 60 -11.70 -2.18 -8.90
N SER A 61 -12.16 -3.23 -8.19
CA SER A 61 -13.48 -3.29 -7.55
C SER A 61 -13.61 -2.47 -6.25
N GLY A 62 -12.60 -1.67 -5.90
CA GLY A 62 -12.59 -0.80 -4.72
C GLY A 62 -12.38 -1.52 -3.40
N ARG A 63 -11.93 -2.78 -3.40
CA ARG A 63 -11.71 -3.56 -2.18
C ARG A 63 -10.25 -3.49 -1.75
N VAL A 64 -10.00 -3.25 -0.46
CA VAL A 64 -8.66 -3.37 0.12
C VAL A 64 -8.22 -4.84 0.07
N LYS A 65 -7.07 -5.09 -0.55
CA LYS A 65 -6.45 -6.42 -0.67
C LYS A 65 -5.24 -6.60 0.23
N TYR A 66 -4.61 -5.50 0.63
CA TYR A 66 -3.44 -5.50 1.50
C TYR A 66 -3.37 -4.19 2.28
N VAL A 67 -2.91 -4.30 3.52
CA VAL A 67 -2.55 -3.17 4.39
C VAL A 67 -1.21 -3.46 5.03
N SER A 68 -0.36 -2.45 5.13
CA SER A 68 0.74 -2.43 6.08
C SER A 68 0.78 -1.11 6.82
N LEU A 69 1.22 -1.18 8.08
CA LEU A 69 1.32 -0.05 8.99
C LEU A 69 2.72 -0.08 9.62
N TYR A 70 3.44 1.02 9.48
CA TYR A 70 4.78 1.20 10.03
C TYR A 70 4.77 2.32 11.06
N PRO A 71 5.56 2.20 12.14
CA PRO A 71 5.79 3.31 13.04
C PRO A 71 6.65 4.40 12.34
N PRO A 72 6.71 5.63 12.86
CA PRO A 72 7.44 6.73 12.23
C PRO A 72 8.92 6.45 11.95
N GLU A 73 9.55 5.63 12.78
CA GLU A 73 10.99 5.34 12.80
C GLU A 73 11.39 4.31 11.73
N VAL A 74 10.43 3.56 11.17
CA VAL A 74 10.71 2.46 10.23
C VAL A 74 10.21 2.82 8.83
N GLY A 75 11.12 2.73 7.85
CA GLY A 75 10.82 2.91 6.44
C GLY A 75 10.04 1.73 5.85
N ARG A 76 9.19 2.00 4.86
CA ARG A 76 8.46 0.97 4.12
C ARG A 76 9.39 0.21 3.17
N ASN A 77 9.13 -1.08 2.97
CA ASN A 77 9.81 -1.89 1.97
C ASN A 77 9.04 -1.86 0.63
N VAL A 78 9.55 -1.11 -0.35
CA VAL A 78 8.91 -0.99 -1.68
C VAL A 78 8.93 -2.32 -2.44
N ALA A 79 10.01 -3.11 -2.32
CA ALA A 79 10.10 -4.40 -3.00
C ALA A 79 9.01 -5.37 -2.52
N GLU A 80 8.65 -5.32 -1.23
CA GLU A 80 7.55 -6.12 -0.68
C GLU A 80 6.19 -5.66 -1.20
N VAL A 81 5.96 -4.35 -1.29
CA VAL A 81 4.72 -3.82 -1.89
C VAL A 81 4.57 -4.30 -3.34
N ILE A 82 5.64 -4.24 -4.12
CA ILE A 82 5.66 -4.74 -5.51
C ILE A 82 5.40 -6.26 -5.54
N ARG A 83 6.06 -7.04 -4.68
CA ARG A 83 5.87 -8.50 -4.60
C ARG A 83 4.42 -8.86 -4.27
N ILE A 84 3.79 -8.15 -3.33
CA ILE A 84 2.38 -8.36 -2.99
C ILE A 84 1.48 -8.03 -4.18
N ILE A 85 1.70 -6.91 -4.87
CA ILE A 85 0.93 -6.55 -6.08
C ILE A 85 1.04 -7.66 -7.13
N GLN A 86 2.26 -8.14 -7.40
CA GLN A 86 2.49 -9.21 -8.36
C GLN A 86 1.82 -10.52 -7.94
N GLY A 87 1.83 -10.85 -6.64
CA GLY A 87 1.13 -12.02 -6.11
C GLY A 87 -0.38 -11.92 -6.29
N LEU A 88 -0.97 -10.76 -5.97
CA LEU A 88 -2.40 -10.53 -6.16
C LEU A 88 -2.81 -10.65 -7.63
N ILE A 89 -2.00 -10.12 -8.55
CA ILE A 89 -2.23 -10.28 -10.00
C ILE A 89 -2.09 -11.75 -10.42
N TYR A 90 -1.08 -12.46 -9.90
CA TYR A 90 -0.88 -13.89 -10.19
C TYR A 90 -2.06 -14.75 -9.73
N GLU A 91 -2.57 -14.53 -8.51
CA GLU A 91 -3.75 -15.23 -7.99
C GLU A 91 -4.96 -14.98 -8.88
N GLU A 92 -5.22 -13.73 -9.25
CA GLU A 92 -6.34 -13.37 -10.14
C GLU A 92 -6.22 -14.01 -11.53
N MET A 93 -5.01 -14.10 -12.08
CA MET A 93 -4.78 -14.68 -13.41
C MET A 93 -4.83 -16.22 -13.44
N THR A 94 -4.45 -16.88 -12.36
CA THR A 94 -4.24 -18.34 -12.35
C THR A 94 -5.24 -19.11 -11.50
N GLY A 95 -5.94 -18.43 -10.59
CA GLY A 95 -6.75 -19.06 -9.54
C GLY A 95 -5.94 -19.83 -8.50
N GLN A 96 -4.61 -19.71 -8.52
CA GLN A 96 -3.73 -20.39 -7.56
C GLN A 96 -3.43 -19.48 -6.37
N GLY A 97 -3.34 -20.09 -5.18
CA GLY A 97 -2.90 -19.41 -3.98
C GLY A 97 -1.43 -18.98 -4.07
N VAL A 98 -1.11 -17.87 -3.39
CA VAL A 98 0.25 -17.32 -3.31
C VAL A 98 0.85 -17.70 -1.95
N PRO A 99 1.77 -18.69 -1.88
CA PRO A 99 2.33 -19.15 -0.62
C PRO A 99 3.21 -18.11 0.07
N ALA A 100 3.55 -18.40 1.34
CA ALA A 100 4.58 -17.66 2.06
C ALA A 100 5.88 -17.63 1.25
N TYR A 101 6.59 -16.50 1.29
CA TYR A 101 7.83 -16.26 0.55
C TYR A 101 7.74 -16.38 -0.99
N TRP A 102 6.53 -16.49 -1.56
CA TRP A 102 6.35 -16.51 -3.01
C TRP A 102 6.98 -15.29 -3.69
N LYS A 103 7.62 -15.51 -4.83
CA LYS A 103 8.20 -14.48 -5.71
C LYS A 103 7.78 -14.72 -7.16
N PRO A 104 7.78 -13.69 -8.01
CA PRO A 104 7.54 -13.84 -9.43
C PRO A 104 8.39 -14.96 -10.04
N GLY A 105 7.74 -15.83 -10.82
CA GLY A 105 8.35 -17.03 -11.41
C GLY A 105 8.22 -18.31 -10.58
N MET A 106 7.81 -18.22 -9.30
CA MET A 106 7.47 -19.40 -8.50
C MET A 106 6.04 -19.89 -8.80
N THR A 107 5.83 -21.19 -8.70
CA THR A 107 4.50 -21.80 -8.81
C THR A 107 3.64 -21.46 -7.59
N GLY A 108 2.35 -21.23 -7.81
CA GLY A 108 1.36 -21.10 -6.75
C GLY A 108 0.93 -22.45 -6.18
N ILE A 109 -0.07 -22.40 -5.30
CA ILE A 109 -0.71 -23.57 -4.71
C ILE A 109 -2.10 -23.75 -5.33
N LEU A 110 -2.40 -24.96 -5.81
CA LEU A 110 -3.75 -25.32 -6.24
C LEU A 110 -4.71 -25.37 -5.05
N ILE A 111 -5.74 -24.53 -5.10
CA ILE A 111 -6.77 -24.44 -4.06
C ILE A 111 -7.81 -25.55 -4.32
N ASP A 112 -7.49 -26.77 -3.86
CA ASP A 112 -8.36 -27.95 -3.94
C ASP A 112 -8.61 -28.52 -2.53
N PHE A 113 -9.86 -28.89 -2.24
CA PHE A 113 -10.24 -29.55 -1.00
C PHE A 113 -9.43 -30.81 -0.72
N LYS A 114 -8.99 -31.53 -1.77
CA LYS A 114 -8.14 -32.72 -1.64
C LYS A 114 -6.78 -32.44 -1.00
N ASN A 115 -6.32 -31.19 -1.03
CA ASN A 115 -5.03 -30.76 -0.52
C ASN A 115 -5.09 -30.23 0.93
N VAL A 116 -6.28 -30.11 1.51
CA VAL A 116 -6.46 -29.62 2.88
C VAL A 116 -5.72 -30.53 3.87
N GLY A 117 -4.84 -29.95 4.69
CA GLY A 117 -4.06 -30.64 5.72
C GLY A 117 -2.86 -31.45 5.21
N LYS A 118 -2.49 -31.31 3.92
CA LYS A 118 -1.40 -32.08 3.29
C LYS A 118 -0.20 -31.24 2.83
N ILE A 119 -0.28 -29.92 2.98
CA ILE A 119 0.73 -28.93 2.56
C ILE A 119 1.20 -28.18 3.80
#